data_AF-A0A960SYF1-F1
#
_entry.id   AF-A0A960SYF1-F1
#
_cell.length_a   1.000
_cell.length_b   1.000
_cell.length_c   1.000
_cell.angle_alpha   90.00
_cell.angle_beta   90.00
_cell.angle_gamma   90.00
#
_symmetry.space_group_name_H-M   'P 1'
#
loop_
_entity.id
_entity.type
_entity.pdbx_description
1 polymer ?
#
loop_
_entity_poly.entity_id
_entity_poly.type
_entity_poly.pdbx_seq_one_letter_code
_entity_poly.pdbx_strand_id
1 'polypeptide(L)'
;PDAYFCGFERYKTELARSNATGILTYELGYVRQLMQELAKAGIDELKNVHRPALAEENGTQFQPGPNDVARAMPLEITFSGTEESVRKFFTALANPENGFVVVRSLRVSNSKRGVPPKAGDAKFDNPSKAAPAAGTAADLFSGGFVLPGEEEEAAPAEGDAAAENDATAADAPEETPAPSPEPESSDSSRILQQVLGSEDVQVFVRIDLMQFLPAKELP
;
A
#
# COMPACT_ATOMS: atom_id res chain seq x y z
N PRO A 1 -4.62 -27.12 12.98
CA PRO A 1 -5.59 -27.75 12.07
C PRO A 1 -4.92 -28.83 11.22
N ASP A 2 -5.36 -30.08 11.35
CA ASP A 2 -4.63 -31.27 10.85
C ASP A 2 -4.63 -31.44 9.31
N ALA A 3 -5.33 -30.56 8.60
CA ALA A 3 -5.51 -30.64 7.14
C ALA A 3 -4.85 -29.49 6.36
N TYR A 4 -3.96 -28.71 6.98
CA TYR A 4 -3.40 -27.49 6.39
C TYR A 4 -2.02 -27.72 5.73
N PHE A 5 -1.97 -27.72 4.41
CA PHE A 5 -0.76 -28.03 3.62
C PHE A 5 -0.28 -26.87 2.75
N CYS A 6 -0.83 -25.65 2.96
CA CYS A 6 -0.37 -24.40 2.36
C CYS A 6 -0.27 -24.42 0.81
N GLY A 7 -1.14 -25.14 0.09
CA GLY A 7 -1.05 -25.25 -1.37
C GLY A 7 -0.19 -26.42 -1.88
N PHE A 8 0.30 -27.27 -0.98
CA PHE A 8 1.09 -28.48 -1.27
C PHE A 8 0.28 -29.77 -1.03
N GLU A 9 -1.05 -29.71 -1.17
CA GLU A 9 -1.98 -30.81 -0.82
C GLU A 9 -1.73 -32.11 -1.59
N ARG A 10 -1.14 -32.02 -2.80
CA ARG A 10 -0.69 -33.17 -3.60
C ARG A 10 0.36 -34.01 -2.87
N TYR A 11 1.24 -33.37 -2.11
CA TYR A 11 2.40 -33.99 -1.48
C TYR A 11 2.09 -34.65 -0.13
N LYS A 12 0.80 -34.84 0.18
CA LYS A 12 0.33 -35.70 1.29
C LYS A 12 0.57 -37.18 1.04
N THR A 13 0.46 -37.60 -0.23
CA THR A 13 0.46 -39.01 -0.64
C THR A 13 1.45 -39.32 -1.77
N GLU A 14 1.79 -38.31 -2.58
CA GLU A 14 2.81 -38.42 -3.63
C GLU A 14 4.12 -37.75 -3.16
N LEU A 15 5.27 -38.32 -3.54
CA LEU A 15 6.56 -37.65 -3.38
C LEU A 15 6.78 -36.64 -4.51
N ALA A 16 7.46 -35.53 -4.20
CA ALA A 16 7.93 -34.60 -5.22
C ALA A 16 8.89 -35.28 -6.21
N ARG A 17 8.79 -34.91 -7.48
CA ARG A 17 9.77 -35.33 -8.51
C ARG A 17 11.13 -34.75 -8.17
N SER A 18 12.21 -35.51 -8.35
CA SER A 18 13.58 -35.12 -7.97
C SER A 18 14.05 -33.79 -8.59
N ASN A 19 13.62 -33.48 -9.81
CA ASN A 19 13.89 -32.21 -10.49
C ASN A 19 13.06 -31.02 -9.95
N ALA A 20 11.93 -31.30 -9.28
CA ALA A 20 11.06 -30.29 -8.66
C ALA A 20 11.38 -30.05 -7.17
N THR A 21 11.99 -31.01 -6.47
CA THR A 21 12.23 -30.93 -5.01
C THR A 21 12.96 -29.64 -4.58
N GLY A 22 13.95 -29.18 -5.35
CA GLY A 22 14.69 -27.96 -5.02
C GLY A 22 13.82 -26.70 -5.07
N ILE A 23 13.06 -26.52 -6.15
CA ILE A 23 12.18 -25.33 -6.31
C ILE A 23 11.00 -25.36 -5.33
N LEU A 24 10.41 -26.53 -5.08
CA LEU A 24 9.35 -26.69 -4.08
C LEU A 24 9.85 -26.43 -2.65
N THR A 25 11.10 -26.79 -2.35
CA THR A 25 11.70 -26.49 -1.04
C THR A 25 11.91 -24.99 -0.85
N TYR A 26 12.34 -24.29 -1.90
CA TYR A 26 12.44 -22.83 -1.91
C TYR A 26 11.06 -22.20 -1.67
N GLU A 27 10.07 -22.53 -2.49
CA GLU A 27 8.71 -22.00 -2.38
C GLU A 27 8.06 -22.28 -1.01
N LEU A 28 8.17 -23.52 -0.49
CA LEU A 28 7.66 -23.90 0.83
C LEU A 28 8.33 -23.11 1.97
N GLY A 29 9.60 -22.73 1.82
CA GLY A 29 10.30 -21.85 2.76
C GLY A 29 9.63 -20.48 2.87
N TYR A 30 9.36 -19.84 1.73
CA TYR A 30 8.65 -18.56 1.66
C TYR A 30 7.22 -18.65 2.17
N VAL A 31 6.47 -19.67 1.72
CA VAL A 31 5.10 -19.87 2.16
C VAL A 31 5.04 -20.08 3.68
N ARG A 32 5.99 -20.82 4.28
CA ARG A 32 6.09 -20.97 5.74
C ARG A 32 6.30 -19.62 6.44
N GLN A 33 7.23 -18.79 5.97
CA GLN A 33 7.47 -17.47 6.55
C GLN A 33 6.22 -16.58 6.42
N LEU A 34 5.56 -16.58 5.26
CA LEU A 34 4.34 -15.81 5.03
C LEU A 34 3.19 -16.22 5.97
N MET A 35 3.02 -17.52 6.23
CA MET A 35 2.04 -18.02 7.21
C MET A 35 2.43 -17.65 8.66
N GLN A 36 3.73 -17.55 8.96
CA GLN A 36 4.20 -17.05 10.26
C GLN A 36 3.92 -15.55 10.42
N GLU A 37 4.09 -14.73 9.39
CA GLU A 37 3.72 -13.31 9.44
C GLU A 37 2.20 -13.10 9.59
N LEU A 38 1.37 -13.89 8.90
CA LEU A 38 -0.08 -13.90 9.14
C LEU A 38 -0.44 -14.21 10.60
N ALA A 39 0.24 -15.20 11.20
CA ALA A 39 0.03 -15.58 12.60
C ALA A 39 0.52 -14.50 13.59
N LYS A 40 1.71 -13.92 13.36
CA LYS A 40 2.27 -12.82 14.16
C LYS A 40 1.40 -11.56 14.10
N ALA A 41 0.79 -11.28 12.95
CA ALA A 41 -0.08 -10.13 12.75
C ALA A 41 -1.42 -10.23 13.50
N GLY A 42 -1.79 -11.40 14.03
CA GLY A 42 -3.04 -11.61 14.76
C GLY A 42 -4.25 -11.67 13.84
N ILE A 43 -4.14 -12.40 12.72
CA ILE A 43 -5.26 -12.69 11.81
C ILE A 43 -6.14 -13.80 12.40
N ASP A 44 -7.45 -13.58 12.46
CA ASP A 44 -8.40 -14.44 13.17
C ASP A 44 -8.69 -15.77 12.45
N GLU A 45 -8.87 -15.74 11.12
CA GLU A 45 -9.21 -16.93 10.34
C GLU A 45 -8.52 -16.95 8.97
N LEU A 46 -7.89 -18.08 8.65
CA LEU A 46 -7.27 -18.35 7.34
C LEU A 46 -8.16 -19.33 6.57
N LYS A 47 -8.87 -18.81 5.55
CA LYS A 47 -9.99 -19.48 4.88
C LYS A 47 -9.58 -20.34 3.69
N ASN A 48 -8.60 -19.88 2.92
CA ASN A 48 -8.10 -20.61 1.75
C ASN A 48 -6.66 -20.22 1.45
N VAL A 49 -5.85 -21.19 1.05
CA VAL A 49 -4.58 -20.96 0.35
C VAL A 49 -4.54 -21.86 -0.87
N HIS A 50 -4.38 -21.25 -2.03
CA HIS A 50 -4.32 -21.90 -3.33
C HIS A 50 -2.99 -21.52 -4.01
N ARG A 51 -2.25 -22.55 -4.41
CA ARG A 51 -0.95 -22.45 -5.08
C ARG A 51 -1.03 -23.23 -6.39
N PRO A 52 -0.99 -22.58 -7.56
CA PRO A 52 -0.94 -23.25 -8.84
C PRO A 52 0.31 -24.13 -8.97
N ALA A 53 0.17 -25.29 -9.62
CA ALA A 53 1.30 -26.18 -9.85
C ALA A 53 2.32 -25.58 -10.82
N LEU A 54 3.60 -25.67 -10.46
CA LEU A 54 4.74 -25.28 -11.28
C LEU A 54 4.95 -26.28 -12.44
N ALA A 55 5.65 -25.85 -13.48
CA ALA A 55 5.93 -26.68 -14.65
C ALA A 55 6.69 -27.97 -14.29
N GLU A 56 7.66 -27.88 -13.37
CA GLU A 56 8.53 -28.97 -12.95
C GLU A 56 7.77 -30.08 -12.24
N GLU A 57 6.70 -29.72 -11.52
CA GLU A 57 5.81 -30.67 -10.84
C GLU A 57 5.09 -31.58 -11.83
N ASN A 58 4.92 -31.13 -13.08
CA ASN A 58 4.33 -31.90 -14.18
C ASN A 58 5.40 -32.51 -15.11
N GLY A 59 6.69 -32.38 -14.77
CA GLY A 59 7.81 -32.94 -15.54
C GLY A 59 8.31 -32.04 -16.67
N THR A 60 7.80 -30.81 -16.79
CA THR A 60 8.27 -29.82 -17.78
C THR A 60 9.26 -28.86 -17.14
N GLN A 61 10.36 -28.53 -17.80
CA GLN A 61 11.31 -27.55 -17.27
C GLN A 61 10.80 -26.12 -17.49
N PHE A 62 10.92 -25.24 -16.49
CA PHE A 62 10.64 -23.82 -16.66
C PHE A 62 11.56 -23.21 -17.74
N GLN A 63 10.95 -22.53 -18.71
CA GLN A 63 11.64 -21.80 -19.77
C GLN A 63 11.47 -20.30 -19.52
N PRO A 64 12.52 -19.58 -19.08
CA PRO A 64 12.45 -18.14 -18.90
C PRO A 64 12.35 -17.43 -20.26
N GLY A 65 11.61 -16.32 -20.29
CA GLY A 65 11.60 -15.41 -21.43
C GLY A 65 12.98 -14.80 -21.72
N PRO A 66 13.20 -14.27 -22.94
CA PRO A 66 14.47 -13.67 -23.33
C PRO A 66 14.96 -12.58 -22.35
N ASN A 67 14.03 -11.79 -21.82
CA ASN A 67 14.31 -10.65 -20.94
C ASN A 67 13.89 -10.88 -19.48
N ASP A 68 13.50 -12.12 -19.11
CA ASP A 68 13.07 -12.41 -17.73
C ASP A 68 14.29 -12.40 -16.80
N VAL A 69 14.20 -11.56 -15.76
CA VAL A 69 15.18 -11.45 -14.66
C VAL A 69 14.77 -12.25 -13.43
N ALA A 70 13.48 -12.59 -13.32
CA ALA A 70 12.91 -13.32 -12.21
C ALA A 70 11.67 -14.11 -12.66
N ARG A 71 11.43 -15.25 -12.00
CA ARG A 71 10.25 -16.09 -12.14
C ARG A 71 9.23 -15.72 -11.06
N ALA A 72 8.00 -15.45 -11.46
CA ALA A 72 6.87 -15.34 -10.54
C ALA A 72 6.32 -16.73 -10.18
N MET A 73 6.10 -16.97 -8.89
CA MET A 73 5.37 -18.13 -8.36
C MET A 73 4.11 -17.61 -7.64
N PRO A 74 2.93 -17.70 -8.28
CA PRO A 74 1.71 -17.11 -7.74
C PRO A 74 1.15 -17.89 -6.55
N LEU A 75 0.61 -17.18 -5.57
CA LEU A 75 -0.04 -17.69 -4.38
C LEU A 75 -1.29 -16.86 -4.10
N GLU A 76 -2.42 -17.54 -3.87
CA GLU A 76 -3.70 -16.91 -3.57
C GLU A 76 -4.10 -17.24 -2.13
N ILE A 77 -4.32 -16.21 -1.32
CA ILE A 77 -4.64 -16.34 0.10
C ILE A 77 -5.97 -15.63 0.36
N THR A 78 -6.88 -16.30 1.07
CA THR A 78 -8.10 -15.71 1.62
C THR A 78 -8.08 -15.84 3.14
N PHE A 79 -8.24 -14.72 3.84
CA PHE A 79 -8.28 -14.66 5.30
C PHE A 79 -9.29 -13.62 5.78
N SER A 80 -9.53 -13.57 7.08
CA SER A 80 -10.25 -12.48 7.73
C SER A 80 -9.65 -12.13 9.07
N GLY A 81 -9.75 -10.85 9.41
CA GLY A 81 -9.46 -10.34 10.73
C GLY A 81 -9.71 -8.84 10.81
N THR A 82 -9.30 -8.22 11.92
CA THR A 82 -9.42 -6.77 12.12
C THR A 82 -8.57 -5.95 11.15
N GLU A 83 -8.98 -4.70 10.89
CA GLU A 83 -8.22 -3.72 10.11
C GLU A 83 -6.75 -3.61 10.56
N GLU A 84 -6.53 -3.51 11.87
CA GLU A 84 -5.21 -3.37 12.47
C GLU A 84 -4.32 -4.60 12.21
N SER A 85 -4.87 -5.81 12.34
CA SER A 85 -4.17 -7.06 12.04
C SER A 85 -3.81 -7.15 10.55
N VAL A 86 -4.74 -6.80 9.66
CA VAL A 86 -4.51 -6.79 8.21
C VAL A 86 -3.42 -5.79 7.83
N ARG A 87 -3.44 -4.59 8.42
CA ARG A 87 -2.42 -3.55 8.26
C ARG A 87 -1.04 -4.04 8.70
N LYS A 88 -0.93 -4.63 9.91
CA LYS A 88 0.33 -5.22 10.41
C LYS A 88 0.90 -6.25 9.44
N PHE A 89 0.05 -7.13 8.92
CA PHE A 89 0.45 -8.13 7.92
C PHE A 89 1.02 -7.50 6.65
N PHE A 90 0.35 -6.50 6.05
CA PHE A 90 0.86 -5.84 4.84
C PHE A 90 2.12 -5.01 5.10
N THR A 91 2.30 -4.42 6.28
CA THR A 91 3.55 -3.75 6.67
C THR A 91 4.72 -4.73 6.78
N ALA A 92 4.49 -5.92 7.33
CA ALA A 92 5.48 -6.99 7.36
C ALA A 92 5.79 -7.53 5.94
N LEU A 93 4.77 -7.66 5.10
CA LEU A 93 4.91 -8.10 3.70
C LEU A 93 5.68 -7.11 2.82
N ALA A 94 5.62 -5.81 3.14
CA ALA A 94 6.38 -4.76 2.45
C ALA A 94 7.87 -4.76 2.83
N ASN A 95 8.24 -5.32 3.99
CA ASN A 95 9.61 -5.40 4.48
C ASN A 95 10.01 -6.85 4.81
N PRO A 96 10.03 -7.76 3.80
CA PRO A 96 10.37 -9.16 4.03
C PRO A 96 11.85 -9.29 4.40
N GLU A 97 12.15 -9.99 5.50
CA GLU A 97 13.55 -10.25 5.91
C GLU A 97 14.33 -11.08 4.87
N ASN A 98 13.63 -11.89 4.09
CA ASN A 98 14.20 -12.75 3.06
C ASN A 98 13.34 -12.70 1.79
N GLY A 99 14.00 -12.59 0.63
CA GLY A 99 13.43 -12.60 -0.72
C GLY A 99 12.48 -11.46 -1.06
N PHE A 100 11.74 -11.63 -2.15
CA PHE A 100 10.96 -10.55 -2.77
C PHE A 100 9.56 -11.03 -3.14
N VAL A 101 8.56 -10.22 -2.75
CA VAL A 101 7.16 -10.62 -2.74
C VAL A 101 6.31 -9.50 -3.33
N VAL A 102 5.53 -9.79 -4.37
CA VAL A 102 4.75 -8.79 -5.12
C VAL A 102 3.26 -9.00 -4.88
N VAL A 103 2.58 -8.03 -4.28
CA VAL A 103 1.11 -8.05 -4.18
C VAL A 103 0.51 -7.68 -5.54
N ARG A 104 0.01 -8.67 -6.28
CA ARG A 104 -0.51 -8.49 -7.64
C ARG A 104 -1.95 -8.00 -7.69
N SER A 105 -2.75 -8.39 -6.70
CA SER A 105 -4.14 -7.92 -6.57
C SER A 105 -4.66 -8.14 -5.17
N LEU A 106 -5.27 -7.10 -4.59
CA LEU A 106 -5.94 -7.11 -3.30
C LEU A 106 -7.44 -6.88 -3.50
N ARG A 107 -8.27 -7.70 -2.87
CA ARG A 107 -9.71 -7.50 -2.76
C ARG A 107 -10.09 -7.58 -1.30
N VAL A 108 -10.72 -6.52 -0.78
CA VAL A 108 -11.25 -6.51 0.58
C VAL A 108 -12.76 -6.38 0.56
N SER A 109 -13.42 -6.98 1.54
CA SER A 109 -14.86 -6.83 1.77
C SER A 109 -15.17 -6.96 3.25
N ASN A 110 -15.96 -6.04 3.79
CA ASN A 110 -16.42 -6.12 5.18
C ASN A 110 -17.29 -7.37 5.39
N SER A 111 -17.19 -7.94 6.58
CA SER A 111 -17.96 -9.14 6.95
C SER A 111 -19.46 -8.84 7.08
N LYS A 112 -19.82 -7.63 7.52
CA LYS A 112 -21.22 -7.17 7.60
C LYS A 112 -21.67 -6.60 6.25
N ARG A 113 -22.18 -7.45 5.37
CA ARG A 113 -22.73 -7.03 4.07
C ARG A 113 -24.19 -6.61 4.18
N GLY A 114 -24.56 -5.52 3.51
CA GLY A 114 -25.95 -5.06 3.38
C GLY A 114 -26.48 -4.21 4.54
N VAL A 115 -25.67 -3.92 5.56
CA VAL A 115 -25.98 -2.90 6.57
C VAL A 115 -25.30 -1.60 6.13
N PRO A 116 -26.00 -0.45 6.04
CA PRO A 116 -25.35 0.82 5.73
C PRO A 116 -24.39 1.22 6.87
N PRO A 117 -23.21 1.81 6.57
CA PRO A 117 -22.26 2.23 7.59
C PRO A 117 -22.91 3.20 8.59
N LYS A 118 -22.79 2.92 9.89
CA LYS A 118 -23.24 3.85 10.93
C LYS A 118 -22.07 4.76 11.31
N ALA A 119 -22.38 5.97 11.77
CA ALA A 119 -21.37 6.94 12.20
C ALA A 119 -20.44 6.44 13.33
N GLY A 120 -20.83 5.38 14.06
CA GLY A 120 -19.98 4.73 15.08
C GLY A 120 -19.05 3.63 14.58
N ASP A 121 -19.20 3.18 13.33
CA ASP A 121 -18.40 2.10 12.71
C ASP A 121 -17.11 2.63 12.04
N ALA A 122 -17.05 3.95 11.84
CA ALA A 122 -15.94 4.66 11.22
C ALA A 122 -15.09 5.39 12.28
N LYS A 123 -14.40 4.61 13.11
CA LYS A 123 -13.42 5.14 14.09
C LYS A 123 -12.06 5.30 13.40
N PHE A 124 -11.83 6.48 12.86
CA PHE A 124 -10.51 6.89 12.41
C PHE A 124 -9.64 7.23 13.61
N ASP A 125 -8.37 6.81 13.58
CA ASP A 125 -7.39 7.39 14.47
C ASP A 125 -7.33 8.89 14.21
N ASN A 126 -7.50 9.69 15.26
CA ASN A 126 -7.15 11.10 15.18
C ASN A 126 -5.67 11.18 14.79
N PRO A 127 -5.28 12.07 13.86
CA PRO A 127 -3.89 12.19 13.44
C PRO A 127 -3.02 12.33 14.69
N SER A 128 -1.98 11.50 14.77
CA SER A 128 -1.00 11.60 15.85
C SER A 128 -0.63 13.07 15.99
N LYS A 129 -0.84 13.63 17.18
CA LYS A 129 -0.65 15.05 17.43
C LYS A 129 0.85 15.32 17.40
N ALA A 130 1.38 15.48 16.20
CA ALA A 130 2.68 16.07 15.96
C ALA A 130 2.75 17.31 16.86
N ALA A 131 3.79 17.38 17.68
CA ALA A 131 3.98 18.52 18.57
C ALA A 131 3.85 19.79 17.71
N PRO A 132 3.05 20.78 18.12
CA PRO A 132 2.80 21.95 17.29
C PRO A 132 4.15 22.61 17.01
N ALA A 133 4.60 22.51 15.75
CA ALA A 133 5.65 23.37 15.26
C ALA A 133 5.14 24.80 15.49
N ALA A 134 5.93 25.60 16.21
CA ALA A 134 5.59 26.99 16.50
C ALA A 134 5.76 27.82 15.22
N GLY A 135 4.82 27.66 14.29
CA GLY A 135 4.67 28.42 13.06
C GLY A 135 3.31 29.10 13.11
N THR A 136 3.31 30.42 13.06
CA THR A 136 2.12 31.26 13.16
C THR A 136 1.08 30.91 12.10
N ALA A 137 -0.09 30.45 12.55
CA ALA A 137 -1.28 30.37 11.72
C ALA A 137 -1.80 31.78 11.43
N ALA A 138 -1.26 32.43 10.40
CA ALA A 138 -1.93 33.52 9.72
C ALA A 138 -2.99 32.93 8.77
N ASP A 139 -4.21 33.43 8.87
CA ASP A 139 -5.40 32.87 8.23
C ASP A 139 -5.38 33.03 6.70
N LEU A 140 -4.84 32.03 6.00
CA LEU A 140 -4.75 32.00 4.53
C LEU A 140 -6.12 31.89 3.81
N PHE A 141 -7.23 31.74 4.54
CA PHE A 141 -8.58 31.71 3.99
C PHE A 141 -9.44 32.94 4.33
N SER A 142 -8.85 33.95 4.99
CA SER A 142 -9.47 35.26 5.24
C SER A 142 -9.48 36.20 4.02
N GLY A 143 -8.80 35.83 2.93
CA GLY A 143 -8.78 36.58 1.67
C GLY A 143 -10.08 36.42 0.88
N GLY A 144 -10.88 37.48 0.80
CA GLY A 144 -12.22 37.46 0.21
C GLY A 144 -12.28 36.98 -1.24
N PHE A 145 -12.90 35.81 -1.46
CA PHE A 145 -13.34 35.36 -2.77
C PHE A 145 -14.59 36.14 -3.19
N VAL A 146 -14.41 37.27 -3.88
CA VAL A 146 -15.51 38.06 -4.43
C VAL A 146 -16.05 37.36 -5.67
N LEU A 147 -17.30 36.90 -5.61
CA LEU A 147 -18.05 36.39 -6.76
C LEU A 147 -18.37 37.57 -7.69
N PRO A 148 -17.98 37.54 -8.98
CA PRO A 148 -18.35 38.59 -9.92
C PRO A 148 -19.84 38.44 -10.30
N GLY A 149 -20.72 39.27 -9.75
CA GLY A 149 -22.15 39.24 -10.13
C GLY A 149 -23.18 40.06 -9.34
N GLU A 150 -22.84 40.74 -8.24
CA GLU A 150 -23.81 41.58 -7.51
C GLU A 150 -23.34 43.04 -7.43
N GLU A 151 -24.08 43.94 -8.09
CA GLU A 151 -23.83 45.37 -8.14
C GLU A 151 -24.56 46.13 -7.00
N GLU A 152 -23.83 47.05 -6.38
CA GLU A 152 -24.27 48.32 -5.76
C GLU A 152 -25.53 48.40 -4.88
N GLU A 153 -25.31 48.79 -3.60
CA GLU A 153 -26.06 49.91 -3.03
C GLU A 153 -25.13 50.77 -2.13
N ALA A 154 -25.12 52.10 -2.35
CA ALA A 154 -24.25 53.08 -1.69
C ALA A 154 -24.88 53.58 -0.34
N ALA A 155 -24.31 54.42 0.54
CA ALA A 155 -23.28 55.49 0.50
C ALA A 155 -22.98 55.93 1.98
N PRO A 156 -22.37 57.11 2.32
CA PRO A 156 -21.06 57.71 1.94
C PRO A 156 -20.25 58.27 3.18
N ALA A 157 -19.19 59.05 2.89
CA ALA A 157 -18.39 59.96 3.76
C ALA A 157 -17.41 59.30 4.77
N GLU A 158 -16.18 59.79 5.06
CA GLU A 158 -15.29 60.89 4.60
C GLU A 158 -13.84 60.54 5.09
N GLY A 159 -12.69 61.08 4.64
CA GLY A 159 -12.32 62.07 3.61
C GLY A 159 -10.81 62.45 3.72
N ASP A 160 -10.15 62.87 2.62
CA ASP A 160 -8.75 63.40 2.51
C ASP A 160 -7.56 62.47 2.93
N ALA A 161 -6.35 62.49 2.33
CA ALA A 161 -5.77 63.25 1.19
C ALA A 161 -4.53 62.53 0.57
N ALA A 162 -3.98 63.13 -0.49
CA ALA A 162 -2.74 62.88 -1.25
C ALA A 162 -1.50 62.35 -0.46
N ALA A 163 -0.45 61.77 -1.07
CA ALA A 163 0.17 62.16 -2.35
C ALA A 163 1.05 61.09 -3.03
N GLU A 164 1.41 61.38 -4.29
CA GLU A 164 2.36 60.64 -5.14
C GLU A 164 3.82 60.76 -4.66
N ASN A 165 4.66 59.76 -4.95
CA ASN A 165 5.86 60.00 -5.78
C ASN A 165 6.48 58.74 -6.41
N ASP A 166 7.35 58.99 -7.39
CA ASP A 166 7.83 58.08 -8.43
C ASP A 166 9.23 57.47 -8.16
N ALA A 167 9.54 56.42 -8.95
CA ALA A 167 10.86 55.89 -9.33
C ALA A 167 12.01 55.75 -8.30
N THR A 168 12.61 54.55 -8.25
CA THR A 168 13.88 54.28 -8.98
C THR A 168 14.29 52.81 -8.91
N ALA A 169 15.05 52.36 -9.91
CA ALA A 169 15.56 50.99 -10.02
C ALA A 169 17.03 50.90 -9.61
N ALA A 170 17.45 49.75 -9.05
CA ALA A 170 18.78 49.15 -9.29
C ALA A 170 18.92 47.72 -8.71
N ASP A 171 19.79 46.96 -9.36
CA ASP A 171 20.56 45.80 -8.87
C ASP A 171 19.87 44.51 -8.40
N ALA A 172 20.16 43.45 -9.16
CA ALA A 172 20.15 42.06 -8.70
C ALA A 172 21.58 41.64 -8.35
N PRO A 173 21.74 40.64 -7.46
CA PRO A 173 22.65 39.55 -7.77
C PRO A 173 21.96 38.18 -7.74
N GLU A 174 22.53 37.24 -8.49
CA GLU A 174 22.07 35.86 -8.61
C GLU A 174 22.15 35.10 -7.28
N GLU A 175 21.11 34.34 -6.93
CA GLU A 175 21.16 33.33 -5.88
C GLU A 175 20.86 31.94 -6.45
N THR A 176 21.53 30.93 -5.91
CA THR A 176 21.68 29.58 -6.47
C THR A 176 20.37 28.78 -6.55
N PRO A 177 20.22 27.85 -7.53
CA PRO A 177 19.01 27.03 -7.65
C PRO A 177 18.89 26.06 -6.47
N ALA A 178 17.83 26.23 -5.68
CA ALA A 178 17.45 25.31 -4.62
C ALA A 178 17.11 23.90 -5.15
N PRO A 179 17.37 22.82 -4.40
CA PRO A 179 17.10 21.46 -4.84
C PRO A 179 15.60 21.20 -5.02
N SER A 180 15.23 20.40 -6.02
CA SER A 180 13.86 19.94 -6.20
C SER A 180 13.39 19.11 -5.00
N PRO A 181 12.15 19.27 -4.51
CA PRO A 181 11.60 18.40 -3.49
C PRO A 181 11.40 16.98 -4.03
N GLU A 182 11.89 16.00 -3.29
CA GLU A 182 11.61 14.58 -3.53
C GLU A 182 10.10 14.30 -3.33
N PRO A 183 9.50 13.37 -4.08
CA PRO A 183 8.06 13.14 -4.00
C PRO A 183 7.67 12.52 -2.65
N GLU A 184 6.83 13.22 -1.89
CA GLU A 184 6.32 12.72 -0.61
C GLU A 184 5.62 11.37 -0.79
N SER A 185 5.97 10.39 0.05
CA SER A 185 5.31 9.09 0.08
C SER A 185 3.87 9.27 0.55
N SER A 186 2.93 9.34 -0.39
CA SER A 186 1.51 9.48 -0.12
C SER A 186 1.03 8.44 0.90
N ASP A 187 0.38 8.92 1.96
CA ASP A 187 0.01 8.17 3.16
C ASP A 187 -1.09 7.12 2.85
N SER A 188 -0.67 6.05 2.18
CA SER A 188 -1.50 4.92 1.73
C SER A 188 -2.20 4.23 2.91
N SER A 189 -1.59 4.38 4.09
CA SER A 189 -2.12 4.07 5.40
C SER A 189 -3.56 4.60 5.60
N ARG A 190 -3.84 5.85 5.22
CA ARG A 190 -5.12 6.55 5.45
C ARG A 190 -6.19 6.15 4.45
N ILE A 191 -5.80 5.94 3.20
CA ILE A 191 -6.71 5.48 2.13
C ILE A 191 -7.33 4.13 2.49
N LEU A 192 -6.52 3.22 3.06
CA LEU A 192 -7.01 1.92 3.52
C LEU A 192 -7.97 2.04 4.72
N GLN A 193 -7.74 2.94 5.69
CA GLN A 193 -8.66 3.13 6.82
C GLN A 193 -10.09 3.49 6.37
N GLN A 194 -10.22 4.33 5.33
CA GLN A 194 -11.52 4.75 4.78
C GLN A 194 -12.29 3.61 4.11
N VAL A 195 -11.60 2.58 3.60
CA VAL A 195 -12.21 1.43 2.92
C VAL A 195 -12.51 0.29 3.88
N LEU A 196 -11.70 0.12 4.93
CA LEU A 196 -11.77 -1.01 5.85
C LEU A 196 -12.71 -0.78 7.04
N GLY A 197 -12.71 0.42 7.62
CA GLY A 197 -13.46 0.74 8.85
C GLY A 197 -12.94 -0.02 10.09
N SER A 198 -13.60 0.13 11.24
CA SER A 198 -13.22 -0.62 12.46
C SER A 198 -13.92 -1.98 12.57
N GLU A 199 -14.07 -2.69 11.45
CA GLU A 199 -14.82 -3.95 11.35
C GLU A 199 -13.93 -5.12 10.92
N ASP A 200 -14.40 -6.34 11.18
CA ASP A 200 -13.77 -7.56 10.66
C ASP A 200 -13.89 -7.59 9.14
N VAL A 201 -12.74 -7.56 8.47
CA VAL A 201 -12.64 -7.58 7.00
C VAL A 201 -12.24 -8.95 6.50
N GLN A 202 -12.88 -9.38 5.42
CA GLN A 202 -12.44 -10.53 4.63
C GLN A 202 -11.56 -10.05 3.49
N VAL A 203 -10.32 -10.54 3.45
CA VAL A 203 -9.30 -10.18 2.48
C VAL A 203 -9.03 -11.39 1.57
N PHE A 204 -9.06 -11.15 0.26
CA PHE A 204 -8.46 -12.01 -0.75
C PHE A 204 -7.26 -11.28 -1.33
N VAL A 205 -6.10 -11.93 -1.35
CA VAL A 205 -4.89 -11.39 -1.94
C VAL A 205 -4.24 -12.43 -2.86
N ARG A 206 -3.78 -11.97 -4.03
CA ARG A 206 -2.89 -12.75 -4.88
C ARG A 206 -1.51 -12.11 -4.84
N ILE A 207 -0.53 -12.93 -4.54
CA ILE A 207 0.84 -12.58 -4.25
C ILE A 207 1.73 -13.41 -5.17
N ASP A 208 2.69 -12.79 -5.85
CA ASP A 208 3.71 -13.48 -6.62
C ASP A 208 5.02 -13.52 -5.80
N LEU A 209 5.47 -14.72 -5.44
CA LEU A 209 6.78 -14.94 -4.83
C LEU A 209 7.83 -14.94 -5.96
N MET A 210 8.82 -14.05 -5.89
CA MET A 210 9.76 -13.84 -6.99
C MET A 210 11.07 -14.60 -6.76
N GLN A 211 11.34 -15.59 -7.60
CA GLN A 211 12.63 -16.25 -7.68
C GLN A 211 13.51 -15.52 -8.71
N PHE A 212 14.58 -14.86 -8.27
CA PHE A 212 15.56 -14.27 -9.20
C PHE A 212 16.25 -15.36 -10.03
N LEU A 213 16.38 -15.10 -11.33
CA LEU A 213 17.09 -15.95 -12.26
C LEU A 213 18.59 -15.61 -12.23
N PRO A 214 19.49 -16.54 -12.59
CA PRO A 214 20.91 -16.23 -12.69
C PRO A 214 21.14 -15.09 -13.68
N ALA A 215 22.06 -14.19 -13.34
CA ALA A 215 22.43 -13.08 -14.22
C ALA A 215 22.91 -13.62 -15.58
N LYS A 216 22.36 -13.08 -16.65
CA LYS A 216 22.84 -13.34 -18.01
C LYS A 216 24.02 -12.41 -18.27
N GLU A 217 25.17 -12.95 -18.62
CA GLU A 217 26.28 -12.12 -19.10
C GLU A 217 25.86 -11.47 -20.43
N LEU A 218 26.08 -10.15 -20.53
CA LEU A 218 25.85 -9.40 -21.76
C LEU A 218 27.02 -9.66 -22.72
N PRO A 219 26.75 -9.82 -24.04
CA PRO A 219 27.79 -10.05 -25.06
C PRO A 219 28.65 -8.82 -25.34
#